data_AF-A0AAU1PSM4-F1
#
_entry.id   AF-A0AAU1PSM4-F1
#
_cell.length_a   1.000
_cell.length_b   1.000
_cell.length_c   1.000
_cell.angle_alpha   90.00
_cell.angle_beta   90.00
_cell.angle_gamma   90.00
#
_symmetry.space_group_name_H-M   'P 1'
#
loop_
_entity.id
_entity.type
_entity.pdbx_description
1 polymer ?
#
loop_
_entity_poly.entity_id
_entity_poly.type
_entity_poly.pdbx_seq_one_letter_code
_entity_poly.pdbx_strand_id
1 'polypeptide(L)'
;MNQDDSANGLIPFTIDLTLEEARRRAEVVAALGPDWDPVAAMRGEEEAYALLYSGLDDEQQRTYDMLVAAGVLPGEEPGRAVAH
;
A
#
# COMPACT_ATOMS: atom_id res chain seq x y z
N MET A 1 -0.90 5.39 49.91
CA MET A 1 -2.24 5.26 49.31
C MET A 1 -2.50 6.50 48.48
N ASN A 2 -2.55 6.39 47.16
CA ASN A 2 -3.23 7.33 46.24
C ASN A 2 -3.07 6.80 44.81
N GLN A 3 -3.94 5.88 44.39
CA GLN A 3 -4.00 5.40 43.01
C GLN A 3 -5.42 5.37 42.40
N ASP A 4 -6.47 5.78 43.11
CA ASP A 4 -7.84 5.43 42.67
C ASP A 4 -8.72 6.57 42.13
N ASP A 5 -8.27 7.83 42.15
CA ASP A 5 -9.14 8.97 41.78
C ASP A 5 -9.17 9.26 40.26
N SER A 6 -8.13 8.87 39.52
CA SER A 6 -8.07 9.09 38.06
C SER A 6 -8.95 8.13 37.26
N ALA A 7 -9.37 7.01 37.84
CA ALA A 7 -10.21 6.02 37.18
C ALA A 7 -11.71 6.36 37.24
N ASN A 8 -12.13 7.23 38.17
CA ASN A 8 -13.55 7.46 38.47
C ASN A 8 -14.25 8.47 37.53
N GLY A 9 -13.53 9.00 36.52
CA GLY A 9 -14.04 9.98 35.55
C GLY A 9 -13.78 9.66 34.08
N LEU A 10 -13.29 8.44 33.77
CA LEU A 10 -13.00 8.05 32.38
C LEU A 10 -14.29 7.59 31.68
N ILE A 11 -14.57 8.19 30.53
CA ILE A 11 -15.67 7.80 29.66
C ILE A 11 -15.16 6.69 28.72
N PRO A 12 -15.84 5.54 28.62
CA PRO A 12 -15.45 4.50 27.67
C PRO A 12 -15.50 5.05 26.24
N PHE A 13 -14.36 4.97 25.55
CA PHE A 13 -14.25 5.30 24.13
C PHE A 13 -14.07 4.00 23.36
N THR A 14 -14.99 3.70 22.45
CA THR A 14 -14.92 2.56 21.56
C THR A 14 -15.08 3.07 20.13
N ILE A 15 -14.18 2.65 19.25
CA ILE A 15 -14.18 3.01 17.83
C ILE A 15 -14.14 1.72 17.01
N ASP A 16 -15.02 1.63 16.02
CA ASP A 16 -14.99 0.56 15.03
C ASP A 16 -14.02 0.96 13.91
N LEU A 17 -12.80 0.42 13.97
CA LEU A 17 -11.77 0.70 12.97
C LEU A 17 -12.12 0.15 11.59
N THR A 18 -12.95 -0.89 11.49
CA THR A 18 -13.39 -1.42 10.20
C THR A 18 -14.33 -0.44 9.51
N LEU A 19 -15.27 0.13 10.26
CA LEU A 19 -16.16 1.18 9.76
C LEU A 19 -15.38 2.45 9.37
N GLU A 20 -14.46 2.90 10.23
CA GLU A 20 -13.69 4.10 9.96
C GLU A 20 -12.73 3.93 8.77
N GLU A 21 -12.16 2.74 8.57
CA GLU A 21 -11.36 2.43 7.39
C GLU A 21 -12.22 2.43 6.11
N ALA A 22 -13.44 1.89 6.17
CA ALA A 22 -14.36 1.96 5.04
C ALA A 22 -14.71 3.41 4.67
N ARG A 23 -14.96 4.27 5.68
CA ARG A 23 -15.19 5.70 5.47
C ARG A 23 -13.96 6.37 4.86
N ARG A 24 -12.77 6.14 5.40
CA ARG A 24 -11.51 6.69 4.86
C ARG A 24 -11.31 6.33 3.39
N ARG A 25 -11.53 5.06 3.02
CA ARG A 25 -11.42 4.59 1.63
C ARG A 25 -12.45 5.25 0.71
N ALA A 26 -13.69 5.39 1.18
CA ALA A 26 -14.74 6.06 0.40
C ALA A 26 -14.39 7.52 0.11
N GLU A 27 -13.90 8.27 1.12
CA GLU A 27 -13.46 9.66 0.95
C GLU A 27 -12.25 9.78 0.02
N VAL A 28 -11.30 8.82 0.08
CA VAL A 28 -10.17 8.77 -0.86
C VAL A 28 -10.65 8.58 -2.29
N VAL A 29 -11.56 7.63 -2.54
CA VAL A 29 -12.11 7.40 -3.89
C VAL A 29 -12.91 8.62 -4.37
N ALA A 30 -13.69 9.26 -3.49
CA ALA A 30 -14.43 10.47 -3.83
C ALA A 30 -13.49 11.64 -4.21
N ALA A 31 -12.35 11.79 -3.52
CA ALA A 31 -11.37 12.83 -3.79
C ALA A 31 -10.63 12.65 -5.13
N LEU A 32 -10.48 11.41 -5.62
CA LEU A 32 -9.91 11.10 -6.94
C LEU A 32 -10.82 11.55 -8.09
N GLY A 33 -12.12 11.69 -7.81
CA GLY A 33 -13.10 12.22 -8.75
C GLY A 33 -13.69 11.18 -9.70
N PRO A 34 -14.78 11.55 -10.41
CA PRO A 34 -15.54 10.62 -11.25
C PRO A 34 -14.79 10.15 -12.51
N ASP A 35 -13.76 10.89 -12.93
CA ASP A 35 -12.97 10.59 -14.13
C ASP A 35 -11.76 9.70 -13.82
N TRP A 36 -11.54 9.33 -12.57
CA TRP A 36 -10.42 8.47 -12.19
C TRP A 36 -10.66 7.03 -12.68
N ASP A 37 -9.77 6.56 -13.56
CA ASP A 37 -9.74 5.17 -14.03
C ASP A 37 -8.69 4.37 -13.24
N PRO A 38 -9.10 3.51 -12.29
CA PRO A 38 -8.17 2.73 -11.48
C PRO A 38 -7.37 1.71 -12.32
N VAL A 39 -7.93 1.24 -13.44
CA VAL A 39 -7.24 0.30 -14.34
C VAL A 39 -6.16 1.02 -15.12
N ALA A 40 -6.45 2.23 -15.63
CA ALA A 40 -5.43 3.07 -16.26
C ALA A 40 -4.31 3.45 -15.29
N ALA A 41 -4.65 3.80 -14.04
CA ALA A 41 -3.66 4.08 -13.00
C ALA A 41 -2.75 2.87 -12.74
N MET A 42 -3.31 1.67 -12.58
CA MET A 42 -2.54 0.44 -12.40
C MET A 42 -1.60 0.14 -13.57
N ARG A 43 -2.07 0.30 -14.81
CA ARG A 43 -1.21 0.14 -16.00
C ARG A 43 -0.08 1.14 -16.03
N GLY A 44 -0.35 2.41 -15.69
CA GLY A 44 0.67 3.44 -15.63
C GLY A 44 1.76 3.15 -14.59
N GLU A 45 1.38 2.60 -13.43
CA GLU A 45 2.35 2.14 -12.43
C GLU A 45 3.20 0.96 -12.93
N GLU A 46 2.60 -0.01 -13.61
CA GLU A 46 3.33 -1.14 -14.21
C GLU A 46 4.32 -0.66 -15.29
N GLU A 47 3.90 0.26 -16.16
CA GLU A 47 4.78 0.87 -17.17
C GLU A 47 5.92 1.67 -16.54
N ALA A 48 5.63 2.46 -15.51
CA ALA A 48 6.65 3.21 -14.78
C ALA A 48 7.66 2.28 -14.09
N TYR A 49 7.19 1.16 -13.54
CA TYR A 49 8.05 0.15 -12.93
C TYR A 49 8.96 -0.52 -13.98
N ALA A 50 8.43 -0.88 -15.14
CA ALA A 50 9.21 -1.43 -16.24
C ALA A 50 10.28 -0.43 -16.74
N LEU A 51 9.95 0.86 -16.79
CA LEU A 51 10.92 1.91 -17.14
C LEU A 51 12.04 2.04 -16.09
N LEU A 52 11.73 1.91 -14.80
CA LEU A 52 12.71 2.04 -13.72
C LEU A 52 13.84 1.00 -13.82
N TYR A 53 13.51 -0.21 -14.26
CA TYR A 53 14.47 -1.31 -14.47
C TYR A 53 14.77 -1.55 -15.95
N SER A 54 14.49 -0.58 -16.80
CA SER A 54 14.88 -0.63 -18.21
C SER A 54 16.34 -0.23 -18.39
N GLY A 55 17.03 -0.86 -19.34
CA GLY A 55 18.38 -0.48 -19.73
C GLY A 55 19.45 -0.75 -18.67
N LEU A 56 19.23 -1.72 -17.79
CA LEU A 56 20.24 -2.16 -16.83
C LEU A 56 21.45 -2.74 -17.56
N ASP A 57 22.63 -2.42 -17.06
CA ASP A 57 23.85 -3.12 -17.45
C ASP A 57 23.94 -4.51 -16.80
N ASP A 58 24.95 -5.30 -17.19
CA ASP A 58 25.11 -6.68 -16.73
C ASP A 58 25.33 -6.81 -15.20
N GLU A 59 25.86 -5.79 -14.53
CA GLU A 59 26.04 -5.79 -13.07
C GLU A 59 24.76 -5.40 -12.35
N GLN A 60 24.07 -4.39 -12.87
CA GLN A 60 22.78 -3.94 -12.39
C GLN A 60 21.71 -5.03 -12.55
N GLN A 61 21.70 -5.73 -13.69
CA GLN A 61 20.78 -6.85 -13.93
C GLN A 61 21.00 -7.98 -12.92
N ARG A 62 22.26 -8.37 -12.67
CA ARG A 62 22.58 -9.38 -11.66
C ARG A 62 22.12 -8.98 -10.26
N THR A 63 22.25 -7.69 -9.92
CA THR A 63 21.78 -7.15 -8.64
C THR A 63 20.25 -7.18 -8.57
N TYR A 64 19.57 -6.77 -9.64
CA TYR A 64 18.12 -6.82 -9.74
C TYR A 64 17.60 -8.26 -9.55
N ASP A 65 18.15 -9.22 -10.28
CA ASP A 65 17.77 -10.64 -10.19
C ASP A 65 17.95 -11.19 -8.77
N MET A 66 19.05 -10.83 -8.10
CA MET A 66 19.31 -11.20 -6.71
C MET A 66 18.24 -10.63 -5.76
N LEU A 67 17.87 -9.36 -5.95
CA LEU A 67 16.88 -8.69 -5.10
C LEU A 67 15.47 -9.23 -5.34
N VAL A 68 15.14 -9.61 -6.58
CA VAL A 68 13.88 -10.29 -6.91
C VAL A 68 13.84 -11.68 -6.25
N ALA A 69 14.92 -12.47 -6.38
CA ALA A 69 15.01 -13.78 -5.74
C ALA A 69 14.93 -13.71 -4.21
N ALA A 70 15.43 -12.63 -3.60
CA ALA A 70 15.32 -12.37 -2.17
C ALA A 70 13.94 -11.83 -1.73
N GLY A 71 13.04 -11.52 -2.66
CA GLY A 71 11.73 -10.91 -2.40
C GLY A 71 11.81 -9.46 -1.93
N VAL A 72 12.97 -8.81 -2.09
CA VAL A 72 13.15 -7.38 -1.78
C VAL A 72 12.53 -6.53 -2.88
N LEU A 73 12.78 -6.91 -4.13
CA LEU A 73 12.11 -6.33 -5.27
C LEU A 73 11.02 -7.29 -5.77
N PRO A 74 9.90 -6.75 -6.25
CA PRO A 74 8.94 -7.57 -6.96
C PRO A 74 9.46 -7.96 -8.34
N GLY A 75 9.21 -9.22 -8.71
CA GLY A 75 9.52 -9.72 -10.05
C GLY A 75 8.51 -9.25 -11.10
N GLU A 76 8.88 -9.43 -12.37
CA GLU A 76 8.02 -9.22 -13.53
C GLU A 76 7.01 -10.38 -13.70
N GLU A 77 6.19 -10.67 -12.69
CA GLU A 77 5.07 -11.61 -12.87
C GLU A 77 3.83 -10.85 -13.34
N PRO A 78 3.21 -11.24 -14.48
CA PRO A 78 2.02 -10.57 -14.99
C PRO A 78 0.83 -10.84 -14.06
N GLY A 79 0.26 -9.78 -13.49
CA GLY A 79 -0.92 -9.86 -12.64
C GLY A 79 -0.57 -9.78 -11.15
N ARG A 80 -0.08 -8.62 -10.73
CA ARG A 80 0.25 -8.29 -9.34
C ARG A 80 -0.99 -8.22 -8.45
N ALA A 81 -1.57 -9.37 -8.19
CA ALA A 81 -2.28 -9.70 -6.96
C ALA A 81 -1.43 -10.76 -6.25
N VAL A 82 -0.33 -10.32 -5.63
CA VAL A 82 0.22 -11.09 -4.50
C VAL A 82 -0.83 -11.02 -3.40
N ALA A 83 -1.68 -12.04 -3.35
CA ALA A 83 -2.53 -12.32 -2.22
C ALA A 83 -1.64 -12.62 -1.01
N HIS A 84 -1.76 -11.79 0.02
CA HIS A 84 -1.31 -12.09 1.38
C HIS A 84 -2.47 -12.61 2.19
#